data_AF-A0A2S3HIS6-F1
#
_entry.id   AF-A0A2S3HIS6-F1
#
_cell.length_a   1.000
_cell.length_b   1.000
_cell.length_c   1.000
_cell.angle_alpha   90.00
_cell.angle_beta   90.00
_cell.angle_gamma   90.00
#
_symmetry.space_group_name_H-M   'P 1'
#
loop_
_entity.id
_entity.type
_entity.pdbx_description
1 polymer ?
#
loop_
_entity_poly.entity_id
_entity_poly.type
_entity_poly.pdbx_seq_one_letter_code
_entity_poly.pdbx_strand_id
1 'polypeptide(L)'
;MVRLAAICWAIWKSRNSVCFQKKVIRFPTEIICLACTFLLYWTELQKIGDKMALEAGTEALKAVALHFHPRERRAGDVGSLLLQ
;
A
#
# COMPACT_ATOMS: atom_id res chain seq x y z
N MET A 1 7.12 -16.91 -9.30
CA MET A 1 5.82 -16.18 -9.37
C MET A 1 5.46 -15.43 -8.07
N VAL A 2 6.38 -15.31 -7.09
CA VAL A 2 6.09 -14.74 -5.75
C VAL A 2 5.61 -13.28 -5.80
N ARG A 3 6.13 -12.49 -6.76
CA ARG A 3 5.77 -11.07 -6.94
C ARG A 3 4.29 -10.88 -7.28
N LEU A 4 3.79 -11.60 -8.29
CA LEU A 4 2.39 -11.55 -8.69
C LEU A 4 1.47 -12.05 -7.58
N ALA A 5 1.86 -13.14 -6.91
CA ALA A 5 1.10 -13.69 -5.81
C ALA A 5 0.95 -12.68 -4.65
N ALA A 6 1.99 -11.91 -4.32
CA ALA A 6 1.93 -10.90 -3.25
C ALA A 6 0.93 -9.78 -3.56
N ILE A 7 0.90 -9.31 -4.82
CA ILE A 7 -0.04 -8.29 -5.29
C ILE A 7 -1.46 -8.84 -5.27
N CYS A 8 -1.68 -10.03 -5.84
CA CYS A 8 -2.98 -10.70 -5.83
C CYS A 8 -3.49 -10.91 -4.40
N TRP A 9 -2.60 -11.30 -3.49
CA TRP A 9 -2.92 -11.52 -2.09
C TRP A 9 -3.31 -10.23 -1.37
N ALA A 10 -2.60 -9.13 -1.61
CA ALA A 10 -2.95 -7.82 -1.08
C ALA A 10 -4.33 -7.37 -1.56
N ILE A 11 -4.62 -7.48 -2.85
CA ILE A 11 -5.94 -7.14 -3.43
C ILE A 11 -7.04 -8.01 -2.81
N TRP A 12 -6.83 -9.33 -2.75
CA TRP A 12 -7.76 -10.25 -2.13
C TRP A 12 -8.06 -9.87 -0.67
N LYS A 13 -7.01 -9.63 0.13
CA LYS A 13 -7.13 -9.25 1.53
C LYS A 13 -7.85 -7.91 1.71
N SER A 14 -7.55 -6.91 0.88
CA SER A 14 -8.22 -5.62 0.87
C SER A 14 -9.70 -5.76 0.56
N ARG A 15 -10.07 -6.51 -0.49
CA ARG A 15 -11.48 -6.79 -0.83
C ARG A 15 -12.21 -7.50 0.30
N ASN A 16 -11.58 -8.53 0.88
CA ASN A 16 -12.16 -9.29 1.98
C ASN A 16 -12.38 -8.41 3.22
N SER A 17 -11.45 -7.51 3.51
CA SER A 17 -11.58 -6.59 4.65
C SER A 17 -12.71 -5.58 4.47
N VAL A 18 -12.92 -5.07 3.24
CA VAL A 18 -14.07 -4.21 2.92
C VAL A 18 -15.39 -4.97 3.08
N CYS A 19 -15.50 -6.17 2.50
CA CYS A 19 -16.75 -6.95 2.52
C CYS A 19 -17.12 -7.46 3.91
N PHE A 20 -16.16 -8.02 4.66
CA PHE A 20 -16.46 -8.75 5.90
C PHE A 20 -16.18 -7.95 7.17
N GLN A 21 -15.22 -7.01 7.13
CA GLN A 21 -14.83 -6.22 8.31
C GLN A 21 -15.34 -4.78 8.25
N LYS A 22 -16.06 -4.41 7.17
CA LYS A 22 -16.54 -3.04 6.91
C LYS A 22 -15.43 -1.98 7.00
N LYS A 23 -14.18 -2.38 6.73
CA LYS A 23 -13.07 -1.43 6.70
C LYS A 23 -13.18 -0.56 5.46
N VAL A 24 -13.01 0.75 5.64
CA VAL A 24 -12.95 1.71 4.53
C VAL A 24 -11.50 1.86 4.11
N ILE A 25 -11.21 1.57 2.85
CA ILE A 25 -9.91 1.89 2.22
C ILE A 25 -10.07 3.28 1.60
N ARG A 26 -9.35 4.27 2.13
CA ARG A 26 -9.50 5.67 1.71
C ARG A 26 -8.72 5.95 0.44
N PHE A 27 -7.57 5.30 0.26
CA PHE A 27 -6.67 5.54 -0.85
C PHE A 27 -6.17 4.25 -1.50
N PRO A 28 -6.04 4.20 -2.84
CA PRO A 28 -5.53 3.03 -3.55
C PRO A 28 -4.08 2.69 -3.13
N THR A 29 -3.32 3.71 -2.70
CA THR A 29 -1.95 3.56 -2.20
C THR A 29 -1.85 2.72 -0.92
N GLU A 30 -2.93 2.59 -0.14
CA GLU A 30 -2.97 1.68 1.02
C GLU A 30 -2.85 0.22 0.58
N ILE A 31 -3.49 -0.14 -0.53
CA ILE A 31 -3.41 -1.49 -1.12
C ILE A 31 -1.99 -1.75 -1.65
N ILE A 32 -1.38 -0.75 -2.28
CA ILE A 32 -0.01 -0.84 -2.77
C ILE A 32 0.98 -0.98 -1.61
N CYS A 33 0.82 -0.21 -0.53
CA CYS A 33 1.65 -0.31 0.66
C CYS A 33 1.51 -1.70 1.32
N LEU A 34 0.29 -2.23 1.38
CA LEU A 34 0.04 -3.61 1.84
C LEU A 34 0.73 -4.64 0.94
N ALA A 35 0.70 -4.45 -0.38
CA ALA A 35 1.43 -5.30 -1.31
C ALA A 35 2.95 -5.24 -1.08
N CYS A 36 3.51 -4.05 -0.84
CA CYS A 36 4.93 -3.89 -0.49
C CYS A 36 5.30 -4.65 0.78
N THR A 37 4.44 -4.65 1.80
CA THR A 37 4.67 -5.46 3.02
C THR A 37 4.75 -6.95 2.71
N PHE A 38 3.89 -7.48 1.84
CA PHE A 38 3.97 -8.88 1.43
C PHE A 38 5.20 -9.18 0.56
N LEU A 39 5.56 -8.27 -0.35
CA LEU A 39 6.75 -8.44 -1.17
C LEU A 39 8.00 -8.51 -0.30
N LEU A 40 8.16 -7.59 0.68
CA LEU A 40 9.26 -7.63 1.65
C LEU A 40 9.21 -8.88 2.51
N TYR A 41 8.04 -9.25 3.05
CA TYR A 41 7.94 -10.46 3.87
C TYR A 41 8.31 -11.73 3.09
N TRP A 42 8.02 -11.77 1.79
CA TRP A 42 8.31 -12.92 0.93
C TRP A 42 9.70 -12.88 0.28
N THR A 43 10.50 -11.83 0.49
CA THR A 43 11.89 -11.80 0.01
C THR A 43 12.75 -12.85 0.71
N GLU A 44 12.43 -13.16 1.97
CA GLU A 44 13.11 -14.22 2.74
C GLU A 44 12.89 -15.63 2.16
N LEU A 45 11.88 -15.82 1.32
CA LEU A 45 11.65 -17.07 0.60
C LEU A 45 12.45 -17.15 -0.71
N GLN A 46 13.17 -16.11 -1.10
CA GLN A 46 13.93 -16.05 -2.35
C GLN A 46 15.43 -16.33 -2.14
N LYS A 47 16.09 -16.78 -3.20
CA LYS A 47 17.56 -16.88 -3.22
C LYS A 47 18.16 -15.48 -3.06
N ILE A 48 19.35 -15.40 -2.46
CA ILE A 48 20.04 -14.13 -2.15
C ILE A 48 20.14 -13.18 -3.35
N GLY A 49 20.41 -13.71 -4.55
CA GLY A 49 20.47 -12.90 -5.78
C GLY A 49 19.12 -12.26 -6.16
N ASP A 50 18.03 -13.01 -6.03
CA ASP A 50 16.68 -12.52 -6.34
C ASP A 50 16.11 -11.63 -5.23
N LYS A 51 16.57 -11.83 -3.99
CA LYS A 51 16.19 -11.09 -2.79
C LYS A 51 16.48 -9.59 -2.93
N MET A 52 17.74 -9.24 -3.24
CA MET A 52 18.14 -7.83 -3.38
C MET A 52 17.36 -7.10 -4.46
N ALA A 53 17.16 -7.75 -5.61
CA ALA A 53 16.39 -7.17 -6.72
C ALA A 53 14.92 -6.96 -6.33
N LEU A 54 14.34 -7.87 -5.54
CA LEU A 54 12.97 -7.76 -5.06
C LEU A 54 12.82 -6.66 -4.01
N GLU A 55 13.77 -6.52 -3.09
CA GLU A 55 13.77 -5.45 -2.08
C GLU A 55 13.88 -4.08 -2.75
N ALA A 56 14.85 -3.91 -3.66
CA ALA A 56 15.02 -2.67 -4.41
C ALA A 56 13.75 -2.31 -5.21
N GLY A 57 13.14 -3.28 -5.90
CA GLY A 57 11.90 -3.07 -6.63
C GLY A 57 10.72 -2.71 -5.72
N THR A 58 10.68 -3.27 -4.51
CA THR A 58 9.61 -3.02 -3.53
C THR A 58 9.73 -1.62 -2.92
N GLU A 59 10.95 -1.18 -2.59
CA GLU A 59 11.19 0.19 -2.11
C GLU A 59 10.89 1.23 -3.20
N ALA A 60 11.26 0.96 -4.46
CA ALA A 60 10.88 1.82 -5.57
C ALA A 60 9.35 1.93 -5.72
N LEU A 61 8.63 0.80 -5.66
CA LEU A 61 7.17 0.77 -5.73
C LEU A 61 6.53 1.56 -4.59
N LYS A 62 7.04 1.40 -3.36
CA LYS A 62 6.58 2.13 -2.18
C LYS A 62 6.81 3.63 -2.30
N ALA A 63 7.99 4.04 -2.77
CA ALA A 63 8.31 5.46 -2.99
C ALA A 63 7.35 6.11 -4.00
N VAL A 64 7.07 5.42 -5.11
CA VAL A 64 6.09 5.88 -6.11
C VAL A 64 4.68 5.95 -5.51
N ALA A 65 4.26 4.93 -4.75
CA ALA A 65 2.95 4.95 -4.09
C ALA A 65 2.80 6.13 -3.13
N LEU A 66 3.84 6.44 -2.35
CA LEU A 66 3.85 7.58 -1.44
C LEU A 66 3.86 8.92 -2.18
N HIS A 67 4.56 9.01 -3.32
CA HIS A 67 4.55 10.20 -4.17
C HIS A 67 3.14 10.53 -4.68
N PHE A 68 2.37 9.51 -5.07
CA PHE A 68 0.97 9.67 -5.53
C PHE A 68 -0.05 9.67 -4.39
N HIS A 69 0.37 9.50 -3.14
CA HIS A 69 -0.55 9.51 -2.00
C HIS A 69 -1.12 10.91 -1.80
N PRO A 70 -2.45 11.08 -1.82
CA PRO A 70 -3.06 12.39 -1.57
C PRO A 70 -2.65 12.86 -0.17
N ARG A 71 -2.06 14.06 -0.08
CA ARG A 71 -1.85 14.72 1.21
C ARG A 71 -3.22 15.12 1.74
N GLU A 72 -3.68 14.44 2.79
CA GLU A 72 -4.92 14.80 3.48
C GLU A 72 -4.74 16.23 4.03
N ARG A 73 -5.48 17.22 3.50
CA ARG A 73 -5.70 18.48 4.24
C ARG A 73 -6.45 18.07 5.49
N ARG A 74 -5.80 18.17 6.66
CA ARG A 74 -6.48 17.96 7.94
C ARG A 74 -7.78 18.76 7.91
N ALA A 75 -8.89 18.10 8.22
CA ALA A 75 -10.22 18.70 8.34
C ALA A 75 -10.32 19.64 9.57
N GLY A 76 -9.33 20.51 9.76
CA GLY A 76 -9.31 21.57 10.77
C GLY A 76 -9.41 22.97 10.17
N ASP A 77 -9.41 23.11 8.84
CA ASP A 77 -9.35 24.42 8.16
C ASP A 77 -10.68 24.85 7.51
N VAL A 78 -11.75 24.05 7.67
CA VAL A 78 -13.11 24.45 7.26
C VAL A 78 -13.79 25.30 8.34
N GLY A 79 -13.27 25.30 9.57
CA GLY A 79 -13.78 26.12 10.67
C GLY A 79 -13.44 27.61 10.56
N SER A 80 -12.51 28.02 9.68
CA SER A 80 -12.10 29.43 9.52
C SER A 80 -12.84 30.17 8.41
N LEU A 81 -13.60 29.45 7.56
CA LEU A 81 -14.28 30.03 6.38
C LEU A 81 -15.76 30.35 6.59
N LEU A 82 -16.32 30.12 7.79
CA LEU A 82 -17.72 30.43 8.13
C LEU A 82 -17.88 31.69 8.99
N LEU A 83 -16.82 32.48 9.19
CA LEU A 83 -16.84 33.71 9.99
C LEU A 83 -16.45 34.97 9.18
N GLN A 84 -16.95 35.09 7.95
CA GLN A 84 -16.93 36.39 7.24
C GLN A 84 -18.25 36.68 6.55
#